data_AF-A0A511ZLS2-F1
#
_entry.id   AF-A0A511ZLS2-F1
#
_cell.length_a   1.000
_cell.length_b   1.000
_cell.length_c   1.000
_cell.angle_alpha   90.00
_cell.angle_beta   90.00
_cell.angle_gamma   90.00
#
_symmetry.space_group_name_H-M   'P 1'
#
loop_
_entity.id
_entity.type
_entity.pdbx_description
1 polymer ?
#
loop_
_entity_poly.entity_id
_entity_poly.type
_entity_poly.pdbx_seq_one_letter_code
_entity_poly.pdbx_strand_id
1 'polypeptide(L)'
;MTISMIIHEFKMMLRSKKNVLFIIALISLIVAYCFLILPNRETADSFDIEEKEAEMENLGAMRQGMIDRGGTGFNRMTGTPYAQNTYEFQVKSRLVHAFKDQNFHRFVQLKMKENDYDTRIASLDWNLIADAPYPSLDMERNIELTKLRYQGYLDADVSITYEMIEQKTALQTSVKFILDTTAAILLFCAIYFSSDMITRNKEHRSVLQGVPVGWYRLINVKSFVAFLYTLVILLGLFLLAMLLIAIQNGFGSFKLPVPITLPSSQPDDYMGYRFSEFDNMTIAKFLLLSLGIIPVLIYLFIRLNAIFSLLFKNPWIVIMVSTVLLFVERIYYSRTTTELFGIDLSYFPQTYFDFGRVISGEKYYLIHLESITYQQGIIVLLSSIVVLEIILFVISRAINKRKFYRKAA
;
A
#
# COMPACT_ATOMS: atom_id res chain seq x y z
N MET A 1 32.89 -2.83 -24.66
CA MET A 1 33.23 -1.88 -23.55
C MET A 1 32.07 -1.66 -22.58
N THR A 2 30.83 -1.46 -23.05
CA THR A 2 29.64 -1.18 -22.20
C THR A 2 29.24 -2.34 -21.28
N ILE A 3 29.21 -3.59 -21.77
CA ILE A 3 28.80 -4.76 -20.95
C ILE A 3 29.77 -5.01 -19.79
N SER A 4 31.08 -4.99 -20.05
CA SER A 4 32.11 -5.16 -19.01
C SER A 4 32.00 -4.08 -17.91
N MET A 5 31.69 -2.83 -18.29
CA MET A 5 31.46 -1.74 -17.35
C MET A 5 30.19 -1.94 -16.51
N ILE A 6 29.10 -2.43 -17.12
CA ILE A 6 27.86 -2.79 -16.42
C ILE A 6 28.13 -3.88 -15.38
N ILE A 7 28.79 -4.97 -15.78
CA ILE A 7 29.14 -6.08 -14.89
C ILE A 7 30.02 -5.60 -13.74
N HIS A 8 31.01 -4.76 -14.04
CA HIS A 8 31.91 -4.19 -13.03
C HIS A 8 31.14 -3.36 -12.00
N GLU A 9 30.31 -2.40 -12.43
CA GLU A 9 29.55 -1.55 -11.52
C GLU A 9 28.52 -2.35 -10.71
N PHE A 10 27.89 -3.37 -11.32
CA PHE A 10 26.95 -4.26 -10.63
C PHE A 10 27.65 -5.05 -9.52
N LYS A 11 28.82 -5.65 -9.83
CA LYS A 11 29.64 -6.36 -8.83
C LYS A 11 30.12 -5.44 -7.71
N MET A 12 30.46 -4.19 -8.03
CA MET A 12 30.81 -3.20 -7.01
C MET A 12 29.62 -2.86 -6.11
N MET A 13 28.39 -2.78 -6.63
CA MET A 13 27.20 -2.58 -5.79
C MET A 13 26.90 -3.77 -4.90
N LEU A 14 27.02 -5.00 -5.41
CA LEU A 14 26.85 -6.22 -4.61
C LEU A 14 27.86 -6.33 -3.47
N ARG A 15 29.11 -5.90 -3.69
CA ARG A 15 30.18 -5.95 -2.67
C ARG A 15 30.20 -4.74 -1.74
N SER A 16 29.32 -3.77 -1.93
CA SER A 16 29.26 -2.58 -1.07
C SER A 16 28.82 -3.00 0.33
N LYS A 17 29.68 -2.79 1.34
CA LYS A 17 29.36 -3.07 2.76
C LYS A 17 28.05 -2.38 3.17
N LYS A 18 27.83 -1.14 2.72
CA LYS A 18 26.59 -0.38 2.94
C LYS A 18 25.37 -1.16 2.46
N ASN A 19 25.38 -1.60 1.21
CA ASN A 19 24.23 -2.29 0.60
C ASN A 19 24.00 -3.66 1.24
N VAL A 20 25.07 -4.42 1.50
CA VAL A 20 24.98 -5.74 2.14
C VAL A 20 24.39 -5.63 3.54
N LEU A 21 24.88 -4.71 4.37
CA LEU A 21 24.34 -4.49 5.72
C LEU A 21 22.87 -4.07 5.67
N PHE A 22 22.50 -3.21 4.73
CA PHE A 22 21.11 -2.79 4.56
C PHE A 22 20.20 -3.94 4.11
N ILE A 23 20.66 -4.80 3.19
CA ILE A 23 19.93 -6.01 2.77
C ILE A 23 19.74 -6.97 3.95
N ILE A 24 20.79 -7.20 4.75
CA ILE A 24 20.68 -8.03 5.96
C ILE A 24 19.63 -7.44 6.92
N ALA A 25 19.64 -6.12 7.14
CA ALA A 25 18.64 -5.46 7.98
C ALA A 25 17.22 -5.63 7.43
N LEU A 26 17.01 -5.51 6.12
CA LEU A 26 15.71 -5.73 5.47
C LEU A 26 15.24 -7.19 5.62
N ILE A 27 16.14 -8.16 5.42
CA ILE A 27 15.82 -9.58 5.62
C ILE A 27 15.43 -9.83 7.07
N SER A 28 16.18 -9.31 8.04
CA SER A 28 15.84 -9.43 9.46
C SER A 28 14.48 -8.82 9.78
N LEU A 29 14.14 -7.67 9.19
CA LEU A 29 12.83 -7.03 9.36
C LEU A 29 11.72 -7.88 8.75
N ILE A 30 11.92 -8.43 7.54
CA ILE A 30 10.94 -9.35 6.90
C ILE A 30 10.70 -10.57 7.78
N VAL A 31 11.76 -11.21 8.28
CA VAL A 31 11.65 -12.37 9.17
C VAL A 31 10.91 -11.99 10.46
N ALA A 32 11.29 -10.88 11.11
CA ALA A 32 10.60 -10.40 12.30
C ALA A 32 9.12 -10.11 12.04
N TYR A 33 8.79 -9.47 10.91
CA TYR A 33 7.41 -9.22 10.53
C TYR A 33 6.62 -10.51 10.31
N CYS A 34 7.20 -11.47 9.57
CA CYS A 34 6.51 -12.72 9.24
C CYS A 34 6.28 -13.62 10.45
N PHE A 35 7.19 -13.66 11.43
CA PHE A 35 7.10 -14.60 12.56
C PHE A 35 6.61 -13.97 13.86
N LEU A 36 6.81 -12.67 14.08
CA LEU A 36 6.44 -12.01 15.34
C LEU A 36 5.19 -11.15 15.21
N ILE A 37 5.07 -10.42 14.09
CA ILE A 37 4.04 -9.39 13.93
C ILE A 37 2.81 -9.98 13.24
N LEU A 38 2.96 -10.61 12.08
CA LEU A 38 1.84 -11.08 11.26
C LEU A 38 0.95 -12.13 11.98
N PRO A 39 1.49 -13.14 12.69
CA PRO A 39 0.66 -14.13 13.37
C PRO A 39 -0.17 -13.54 14.51
N ASN A 40 0.44 -12.64 15.29
CA ASN A 40 -0.18 -12.00 16.46
C ASN A 40 -1.04 -10.77 16.10
N ARG A 41 -1.15 -10.41 14.82
CA ARG A 41 -1.95 -9.27 14.40
C ARG A 41 -3.40 -9.69 14.28
N GLU A 42 -4.21 -9.21 15.20
CA GLU A 42 -5.66 -9.25 15.08
C GLU A 42 -6.13 -8.32 13.97
N THR A 43 -7.17 -8.77 13.27
CA THR A 43 -7.82 -8.03 12.20
C THR A 43 -9.28 -7.82 12.58
N ALA A 44 -9.96 -6.86 11.94
CA ALA A 44 -11.40 -6.69 12.15
C ALA A 44 -12.21 -7.96 11.82
N ASP A 45 -11.62 -8.86 11.02
CA ASP A 45 -12.20 -10.13 10.61
C ASP A 45 -11.79 -11.31 11.54
N SER A 46 -10.97 -11.05 12.56
CA SER A 46 -10.54 -12.06 13.53
C SER A 46 -11.70 -12.51 14.42
N PHE A 47 -11.73 -13.81 14.71
CA PHE A 47 -12.85 -14.47 15.36
C PHE A 47 -12.42 -15.17 16.64
N ASP A 48 -12.73 -14.55 17.78
CA ASP A 48 -12.62 -15.17 19.09
C ASP A 48 -13.90 -15.97 19.39
N ILE A 49 -13.75 -17.29 19.47
CA ILE A 49 -14.86 -18.20 19.77
C ILE A 49 -15.34 -18.01 21.21
N GLU A 50 -14.42 -17.83 22.16
CA GLU A 50 -14.76 -17.76 23.59
C GLU A 50 -15.57 -16.50 23.88
N GLU A 51 -15.14 -15.36 23.32
CA GLU A 51 -15.89 -14.10 23.39
C GLU A 51 -17.29 -14.27 22.79
N LYS A 52 -17.38 -14.89 21.60
CA LYS A 52 -18.65 -15.04 20.87
C LYS A 52 -19.61 -16.02 21.55
N GLU A 53 -19.08 -17.02 22.24
CA GLU A 53 -19.87 -17.94 23.08
C GLU A 53 -20.40 -17.23 24.33
N ALA A 54 -19.58 -16.41 24.99
CA ALA A 54 -20.02 -15.60 26.13
C ALA A 54 -21.10 -14.58 25.74
N GLU A 55 -20.94 -13.91 24.59
CA GLU A 55 -21.97 -13.02 24.02
C GLU A 55 -23.28 -13.78 23.77
N MET A 56 -23.20 -14.99 23.20
CA MET A 56 -24.36 -15.83 22.92
C MET A 56 -25.07 -16.28 24.20
N GLU A 57 -24.34 -16.64 25.26
CA GLU A 57 -24.91 -16.97 26.56
C GLU A 57 -25.69 -15.79 27.16
N ASN A 58 -25.10 -14.60 27.11
CA ASN A 58 -25.75 -13.37 27.58
C ASN A 58 -27.03 -13.07 26.77
N LEU A 59 -26.96 -13.13 25.44
CA LEU A 59 -28.13 -12.97 24.57
C LEU A 59 -29.21 -14.01 24.89
N GLY A 60 -28.83 -15.26 25.15
CA GLY A 60 -29.73 -16.33 25.56
C GLY A 60 -30.43 -16.03 26.89
N ALA A 61 -29.70 -15.56 27.90
CA ALA A 61 -30.24 -15.15 29.19
C ALA A 61 -31.18 -13.95 29.07
N MET A 62 -30.80 -12.93 28.29
CA MET A 62 -31.66 -11.78 28.00
C MET A 62 -32.96 -12.21 27.34
N ARG A 63 -32.89 -13.10 26.34
CA ARG A 63 -34.06 -13.63 25.64
C ARG A 63 -35.01 -14.34 26.61
N GLN A 64 -34.48 -15.20 27.48
CA GLN A 64 -35.28 -15.92 28.47
C GLN A 64 -35.94 -14.94 29.44
N GLY A 65 -35.20 -13.95 29.95
CA GLY A 65 -35.75 -12.92 30.81
C GLY A 65 -36.84 -12.07 30.15
N MET A 66 -36.78 -11.84 28.84
CA MET A 66 -37.87 -11.18 28.10
C MET A 66 -39.11 -12.08 27.99
N ILE A 67 -38.94 -13.38 27.75
CA ILE A 67 -40.04 -14.36 27.70
C ILE A 67 -40.74 -14.41 29.07
N ASP A 68 -39.97 -14.54 30.15
CA ASP A 68 -40.50 -14.67 31.52
C ASP A 68 -41.30 -13.43 31.95
N ARG A 69 -40.94 -12.24 31.44
CA ARG A 69 -41.65 -10.98 31.68
C ARG A 69 -42.77 -10.69 30.68
N GLY A 70 -43.02 -11.58 29.72
CA GLY A 70 -43.99 -11.38 28.64
C GLY A 70 -43.61 -10.28 27.64
N GLY A 71 -42.34 -9.86 27.61
CA GLY A 71 -41.80 -8.77 26.79
C GLY A 71 -41.46 -9.16 25.34
N THR A 72 -42.25 -10.04 24.72
CA THR A 72 -42.01 -10.57 23.36
C THR A 72 -42.69 -9.77 22.25
N GLY A 73 -43.52 -8.79 22.62
CA GLY A 73 -44.31 -7.98 21.69
C GLY A 73 -43.56 -6.81 21.05
N PHE A 74 -44.25 -6.11 20.15
CA PHE A 74 -43.80 -4.86 19.55
C PHE A 74 -44.25 -3.66 20.39
N ASN A 75 -43.35 -2.70 20.61
CA ASN A 75 -43.67 -1.43 21.25
C ASN A 75 -43.22 -0.28 20.34
N ARG A 76 -44.07 0.74 20.16
CA ARG A 76 -43.74 1.93 19.35
C ARG A 76 -42.52 2.70 19.85
N MET A 77 -42.22 2.67 21.15
CA MET A 77 -41.07 3.38 21.72
C MET A 77 -39.76 2.58 21.67
N THR A 78 -39.83 1.24 21.76
CA THR A 78 -38.63 0.38 21.87
C THR A 78 -38.45 -0.59 20.70
N GLY A 79 -39.36 -0.56 19.72
CA GLY A 79 -39.32 -1.42 18.54
C GLY A 79 -39.66 -2.89 18.84
N THR A 80 -38.91 -3.80 18.22
CA THR A 80 -39.03 -5.27 18.37
C THR A 80 -37.79 -5.87 19.05
N PRO A 81 -37.46 -5.51 20.31
CA PRO A 81 -36.20 -5.88 20.95
C PRO A 81 -36.02 -7.41 21.08
N TYR A 82 -37.12 -8.14 21.32
CA TYR A 82 -37.09 -9.60 21.37
C TYR A 82 -36.75 -10.24 20.00
N ALA A 83 -37.36 -9.75 18.92
CA ALA A 83 -37.08 -10.27 17.57
C ALA A 83 -35.65 -9.95 17.13
N GLN A 84 -35.17 -8.77 17.48
CA GLN A 84 -33.80 -8.30 17.30
C GLN A 84 -32.78 -9.21 18.02
N ASN A 85 -32.93 -9.37 19.33
CA ASN A 85 -32.10 -10.26 20.13
C ASN A 85 -32.17 -11.72 19.63
N THR A 86 -33.36 -12.20 19.24
CA THR A 86 -33.52 -13.55 18.69
C THR A 86 -32.76 -13.72 17.38
N TYR A 87 -32.81 -12.72 16.49
CA TYR A 87 -32.07 -12.73 15.25
C TYR A 87 -30.55 -12.73 15.50
N GLU A 88 -30.06 -11.84 16.37
CA GLU A 88 -28.64 -11.80 16.77
C GLU A 88 -28.16 -13.15 17.31
N PHE A 89 -28.91 -13.72 18.27
CA PHE A 89 -28.59 -15.01 18.85
C PHE A 89 -28.49 -16.10 17.78
N GLN A 90 -29.44 -16.14 16.83
CA GLN A 90 -29.43 -17.12 15.74
C GLN A 90 -28.25 -16.93 14.79
N VAL A 91 -27.91 -15.68 14.44
CA VAL A 91 -26.76 -15.38 13.57
C VAL A 91 -25.46 -15.78 14.27
N LYS A 92 -25.22 -15.32 15.50
CA LYS A 92 -23.99 -15.62 16.27
C LYS A 92 -23.84 -17.11 16.54
N SER A 93 -24.90 -17.81 16.96
CA SER A 93 -24.89 -19.27 17.13
C SER A 93 -24.50 -19.99 15.85
N ARG A 94 -25.13 -19.66 14.71
CA ARG A 94 -24.79 -20.28 13.42
C ARG A 94 -23.37 -19.97 12.98
N LEU A 95 -22.84 -18.81 13.34
CA LEU A 95 -21.51 -18.36 12.98
C LEU A 95 -20.45 -19.13 13.79
N VAL A 96 -20.65 -19.31 15.10
CA VAL A 96 -19.83 -20.20 15.95
C VAL A 96 -19.82 -21.62 15.41
N HIS A 97 -20.99 -22.17 15.06
CA HIS A 97 -21.07 -23.50 14.46
C HIS A 97 -20.36 -23.59 13.10
N ALA A 98 -20.56 -22.60 12.21
CA ALA A 98 -19.89 -22.58 10.92
C ALA A 98 -18.36 -22.52 11.04
N PHE A 99 -17.85 -21.83 12.06
CA PHE A 99 -16.43 -21.80 12.37
C PHE A 99 -15.92 -23.15 12.87
N LYS A 100 -16.61 -23.76 13.85
CA LYS A 100 -16.26 -25.09 14.38
C LYS A 100 -16.31 -26.19 13.33
N ASP A 101 -17.29 -26.12 12.43
CA ASP A 101 -17.47 -27.05 11.32
C ASP A 101 -16.49 -26.78 10.16
N GLN A 102 -15.65 -25.74 10.25
CA GLN A 102 -14.75 -25.26 9.20
C GLN A 102 -15.47 -24.95 7.87
N ASN A 103 -16.77 -24.64 7.93
CA ASN A 103 -17.56 -24.23 6.77
C ASN A 103 -17.43 -22.72 6.55
N PHE A 104 -16.26 -22.31 6.05
CA PHE A 104 -15.92 -20.90 5.89
C PHE A 104 -16.76 -20.16 4.84
N HIS A 105 -17.33 -20.88 3.87
CA HIS A 105 -18.29 -20.30 2.93
C HIS A 105 -19.56 -19.85 3.66
N ARG A 106 -20.13 -20.73 4.50
CA ARG A 106 -21.27 -20.37 5.36
C ARG A 106 -20.89 -19.30 6.38
N PHE A 107 -19.67 -19.34 6.90
CA PHE A 107 -19.17 -18.34 7.84
C PHE A 107 -19.16 -16.94 7.22
N VAL A 108 -18.64 -16.75 6.01
CA VAL A 108 -18.64 -15.45 5.31
C VAL A 108 -20.05 -14.93 5.07
N GLN A 109 -20.98 -15.81 4.65
CA GLN A 109 -22.39 -15.42 4.48
C GLN A 109 -23.04 -14.95 5.80
N LEU A 110 -22.67 -15.56 6.93
CA LEU A 110 -23.17 -15.16 8.25
C LEU A 110 -22.50 -13.89 8.75
N LYS A 111 -21.21 -13.69 8.45
CA LYS A 111 -20.50 -12.43 8.75
C LYS A 111 -21.11 -11.23 8.04
N MET A 112 -21.54 -11.37 6.78
CA MET A 112 -22.29 -10.31 6.10
C MET A 112 -23.59 -9.95 6.82
N LYS A 113 -24.31 -10.95 7.37
CA LYS A 113 -25.55 -10.76 8.12
C LYS A 113 -25.36 -10.19 9.52
N GLU A 114 -24.25 -10.56 10.18
CA GLU A 114 -23.81 -9.95 11.44
C GLU A 114 -23.53 -8.46 11.19
N ASN A 115 -22.73 -8.15 10.16
CA ASN A 115 -22.39 -6.78 9.81
C ASN A 115 -23.60 -5.93 9.39
N ASP A 116 -24.56 -6.44 8.62
CA ASP A 116 -25.78 -5.69 8.26
C ASP A 116 -26.65 -5.32 9.49
N TYR A 117 -26.50 -6.07 10.58
CA TYR A 117 -27.23 -5.84 11.81
C TYR A 117 -26.44 -4.96 12.80
N ASP A 118 -25.15 -5.24 12.99
CA ASP A 118 -24.23 -4.45 13.83
C ASP A 118 -23.93 -3.07 13.22
N THR A 119 -24.00 -2.89 11.90
CA THR A 119 -23.83 -1.56 11.28
C THR A 119 -24.90 -0.55 11.68
N ARG A 120 -26.03 -1.00 12.25
CA ARG A 120 -27.02 -0.08 12.82
C ARG A 120 -26.69 0.36 14.26
N ILE A 121 -25.87 -0.37 15.03
CA ILE A 121 -25.70 -0.11 16.48
C ILE A 121 -24.28 -0.37 17.05
N ALA A 122 -23.49 -1.32 16.55
CA ALA A 122 -22.28 -1.82 17.23
C ALA A 122 -21.07 -2.08 16.31
N SER A 123 -20.36 -1.01 15.96
CA SER A 123 -18.87 -0.98 15.93
C SER A 123 -18.41 0.48 15.88
N LEU A 124 -19.12 1.32 16.63
CA LEU A 124 -18.82 2.72 16.80
C LEU A 124 -17.74 2.85 17.87
N ASP A 125 -16.49 2.54 17.53
CA ASP A 125 -15.40 3.18 18.26
C ASP A 125 -15.28 4.62 17.77
N TRP A 126 -16.25 5.45 18.18
CA TRP A 126 -16.27 6.87 17.87
C TRP A 126 -14.95 7.53 18.24
N ASN A 127 -14.21 7.02 19.23
CA ASN A 127 -12.92 7.58 19.61
C ASN A 127 -11.84 7.36 18.53
N LEU A 128 -11.93 6.30 17.73
CA LEU A 128 -10.99 6.04 16.62
C LEU A 128 -11.26 6.88 15.38
N ILE A 129 -12.48 7.42 15.23
CA ILE A 129 -12.91 8.15 14.03
C ILE A 129 -13.28 9.62 14.35
N ALA A 130 -13.46 9.99 15.62
CA ALA A 130 -13.88 11.35 16.03
C ALA A 130 -12.96 12.46 15.53
N ASP A 131 -11.66 12.18 15.41
CA ASP A 131 -10.65 13.12 14.91
C ASP A 131 -10.53 13.10 13.37
N ALA A 132 -11.26 12.22 12.68
CA ALA A 132 -11.28 12.19 11.23
C ALA A 132 -12.07 13.40 10.70
N PRO A 133 -11.65 14.03 9.58
CA PRO A 133 -12.38 15.17 9.01
C PRO A 133 -13.81 14.83 8.59
N TYR A 134 -14.05 13.57 8.16
CA TYR A 134 -15.35 13.09 7.66
C TYR A 134 -15.65 11.67 8.16
N PRO A 135 -15.96 11.50 9.45
CA PRO A 135 -16.03 10.19 10.09
C PRO A 135 -17.15 9.29 9.55
N SER A 136 -18.33 9.86 9.30
CA SER A 136 -19.48 9.12 8.78
C SER A 136 -19.25 8.58 7.37
N LEU A 137 -18.65 9.39 6.49
CA LEU A 137 -18.35 9.00 5.11
C LEU A 137 -17.30 7.89 5.05
N ASP A 138 -16.24 8.01 5.86
CA ASP A 138 -15.18 7.00 5.92
C ASP A 138 -15.69 5.66 6.46
N MET A 139 -16.60 5.74 7.44
CA MET A 139 -17.26 4.57 7.98
C MET A 139 -18.14 3.89 6.92
N GLU A 140 -19.00 4.64 6.25
CA GLU A 140 -19.86 4.12 5.19
C GLU A 140 -19.03 3.45 4.08
N ARG A 141 -17.96 4.10 3.63
CA ARG A 141 -17.00 3.51 2.69
C ARG A 141 -16.41 2.21 3.21
N ASN A 142 -15.92 2.17 4.44
CA ASN A 142 -15.28 0.96 4.99
C ASN A 142 -16.27 -0.22 5.11
N ILE A 143 -17.53 0.07 5.43
CA ILE A 143 -18.61 -0.92 5.46
C ILE A 143 -18.85 -1.47 4.05
N GLU A 144 -19.04 -0.60 3.06
CA GLU A 144 -19.29 -1.01 1.67
C GLU A 144 -18.12 -1.82 1.09
N LEU A 145 -16.87 -1.37 1.30
CA LEU A 145 -15.68 -2.11 0.87
C LEU A 145 -15.58 -3.50 1.55
N THR A 146 -16.06 -3.63 2.79
CA THR A 146 -16.09 -4.91 3.50
C THR A 146 -17.17 -5.83 2.96
N LYS A 147 -18.37 -5.32 2.68
CA LYS A 147 -19.44 -6.08 2.03
C LYS A 147 -19.01 -6.58 0.65
N LEU A 148 -18.44 -5.70 -0.17
CA LEU A 148 -17.93 -6.06 -1.49
C LEU A 148 -16.83 -7.12 -1.44
N ARG A 149 -15.95 -7.04 -0.45
CA ARG A 149 -14.90 -8.05 -0.23
C ARG A 149 -15.50 -9.42 0.08
N TYR A 150 -16.43 -9.50 1.03
CA TYR A 150 -17.07 -10.76 1.40
C TYR A 150 -17.93 -11.33 0.27
N GLN A 151 -18.70 -10.48 -0.42
CA GLN A 151 -19.47 -10.90 -1.59
C GLN A 151 -18.53 -11.47 -2.66
N GLY A 152 -17.43 -10.76 -2.96
CA GLY A 152 -16.48 -11.25 -3.95
C GLY A 152 -15.71 -12.51 -3.51
N TYR A 153 -15.62 -12.83 -2.21
CA TYR A 153 -15.12 -14.14 -1.77
C TYR A 153 -16.09 -15.27 -2.14
N LEU A 154 -17.39 -15.04 -2.01
CA LEU A 154 -18.44 -15.99 -2.37
C LEU A 154 -18.54 -16.16 -3.90
N ASP A 155 -18.32 -15.08 -4.66
CA ASP A 155 -18.43 -15.07 -6.12
C ASP A 155 -17.17 -15.59 -6.84
N ALA A 156 -16.01 -15.62 -6.17
CA ALA A 156 -14.72 -15.95 -6.79
C ALA A 156 -14.52 -17.43 -7.16
N ASP A 157 -15.45 -18.32 -6.78
CA ASP A 157 -15.39 -19.77 -6.99
C ASP A 157 -14.04 -20.37 -6.54
N VAL A 158 -13.69 -20.09 -5.28
CA VAL A 158 -12.47 -20.58 -4.61
C VAL A 158 -12.81 -21.16 -3.25
N SER A 159 -12.05 -22.17 -2.81
CA SER A 159 -12.16 -22.68 -1.45
C SER A 159 -11.74 -21.61 -0.45
N ILE A 160 -12.69 -21.05 0.28
CA ILE A 160 -12.45 -20.01 1.29
C ILE A 160 -11.81 -20.68 2.52
N THR A 161 -10.66 -20.16 2.96
CA THR A 161 -10.03 -20.53 4.23
C THR A 161 -10.14 -19.40 5.24
N TYR A 162 -9.90 -19.69 6.52
CA TYR A 162 -9.94 -18.67 7.56
C TYR A 162 -8.88 -17.58 7.37
N GLU A 163 -7.68 -17.95 6.93
CA GLU A 163 -6.57 -17.03 6.66
C GLU A 163 -6.90 -16.07 5.51
N MET A 164 -7.76 -16.49 4.56
CA MET A 164 -8.29 -15.62 3.51
C MET A 164 -9.25 -14.57 4.08
N ILE A 165 -10.06 -14.96 5.07
CA ILE A 165 -11.02 -14.07 5.74
C ILE A 165 -10.26 -13.01 6.55
N GLU A 166 -9.25 -13.43 7.32
CA GLU A 166 -8.36 -12.51 8.05
C GLU A 166 -7.38 -11.73 7.15
N GLN A 167 -7.38 -12.00 5.83
CA GLN A 167 -6.49 -11.34 4.86
C GLN A 167 -5.00 -11.54 5.16
N LYS A 168 -4.64 -12.68 5.76
CA LYS A 168 -3.26 -13.03 6.17
C LYS A 168 -2.50 -13.86 5.13
N THR A 169 -3.15 -14.25 4.03
CA THR A 169 -2.47 -14.96 2.94
C THR A 169 -1.38 -14.11 2.29
N ALA A 170 -0.42 -14.75 1.63
CA ALA A 170 0.73 -14.07 1.02
C ALA A 170 0.31 -12.99 0.00
N LEU A 171 -0.65 -13.32 -0.87
CA LEU A 171 -1.18 -12.38 -1.86
C LEU A 171 -1.93 -11.20 -1.25
N GLN A 172 -2.82 -11.44 -0.28
CA GLN A 172 -3.57 -10.36 0.38
C GLN A 172 -2.65 -9.47 1.22
N THR A 173 -1.66 -10.05 1.91
CA THR A 173 -0.65 -9.28 2.65
C THR A 173 0.17 -8.39 1.72
N SER A 174 0.49 -8.86 0.51
CA SER A 174 1.17 -8.06 -0.51
C SER A 174 0.33 -6.88 -0.99
N VAL A 175 -0.98 -7.10 -1.23
CA VAL A 175 -1.92 -6.02 -1.57
C VAL A 175 -1.99 -5.00 -0.44
N LYS A 176 -2.13 -5.46 0.82
CA LYS A 176 -2.16 -4.61 2.01
C LYS A 176 -0.88 -3.78 2.16
N PHE A 177 0.29 -4.38 1.92
CA PHE A 177 1.57 -3.67 1.95
C PHE A 177 1.65 -2.56 0.89
N ILE A 178 1.08 -2.78 -0.30
CA ILE A 178 1.06 -1.79 -1.38
C ILE A 178 0.06 -0.66 -1.10
N LEU A 179 -1.10 -0.98 -0.52
CA LEU A 179 -2.13 0.00 -0.16
C LEU A 179 -1.73 0.89 1.02
N ASP A 180 -0.94 0.34 1.93
CA ASP A 180 -0.49 1.06 3.11
C ASP A 180 0.72 1.96 2.79
N THR A 181 0.92 2.95 3.66
CA THR A 181 2.01 3.92 3.59
C THR A 181 3.40 3.26 3.73
N THR A 182 3.43 2.00 4.17
CA THR A 182 4.63 1.16 4.18
C THR A 182 5.19 0.90 2.78
N ALA A 183 4.41 1.06 1.70
CA ALA A 183 4.91 1.04 0.32
C ALA A 183 6.02 2.07 0.06
N ALA A 184 6.07 3.17 0.81
CA ALA A 184 7.16 4.16 0.75
C ALA A 184 8.54 3.56 1.05
N ILE A 185 8.61 2.44 1.79
CA ILE A 185 9.86 1.72 2.06
C ILE A 185 10.49 1.22 0.75
N LEU A 186 9.69 0.83 -0.26
CA LEU A 186 10.21 0.41 -1.57
C LEU A 186 10.96 1.57 -2.26
N LEU A 187 10.37 2.77 -2.21
CA LEU A 187 10.96 3.98 -2.78
C LEU A 187 12.19 4.42 -1.99
N PHE A 188 12.15 4.30 -0.66
CA PHE A 188 13.30 4.53 0.19
C PHE A 188 14.46 3.57 -0.13
N CYS A 189 14.18 2.28 -0.40
CA CYS A 189 15.23 1.34 -0.83
C CYS A 189 15.90 1.79 -2.14
N ALA A 190 15.11 2.26 -3.11
CA ALA A 190 15.65 2.81 -4.35
C ALA A 190 16.54 4.03 -4.10
N ILE A 191 16.13 4.94 -3.20
CA ILE A 191 16.93 6.09 -2.78
C ILE A 191 18.24 5.62 -2.13
N TYR A 192 18.14 4.69 -1.19
CA TYR A 192 19.29 4.22 -0.40
C TYR A 192 20.34 3.54 -1.28
N PHE A 193 19.93 2.61 -2.16
CA PHE A 193 20.86 1.88 -3.04
C PHE A 193 21.49 2.76 -4.13
N SER A 194 20.80 3.80 -4.59
CA SER A 194 21.32 4.67 -5.65
C SER A 194 22.06 5.92 -5.15
N SER A 195 21.98 6.24 -3.86
CA SER A 195 22.58 7.45 -3.26
C SER A 195 24.09 7.62 -3.44
N ASP A 196 24.85 6.52 -3.47
CA ASP A 196 26.31 6.52 -3.62
C ASP A 196 26.78 6.14 -5.02
N MET A 197 25.84 5.89 -5.94
CA MET A 197 26.11 5.41 -7.29
C MET A 197 27.17 6.25 -8.03
N ILE A 198 27.09 7.59 -7.92
CA ILE A 198 28.04 8.51 -8.58
C ILE A 198 29.24 8.81 -7.67
N THR A 199 29.01 9.03 -6.37
CA THR A 199 30.01 9.52 -5.41
C THR A 199 30.99 8.46 -4.94
N ARG A 200 30.61 7.17 -4.92
CA ARG A 200 31.44 6.04 -4.46
C ARG A 200 32.82 6.02 -5.09
N ASN A 201 32.91 6.36 -6.36
CA ASN A 201 34.17 6.26 -7.09
C ASN A 201 35.06 7.52 -6.94
N LYS A 202 34.76 8.43 -6.01
CA LYS A 202 35.64 9.56 -5.67
C LYS A 202 36.92 9.15 -4.96
N GLU A 203 36.93 7.98 -4.32
CA GLU A 203 38.09 7.44 -3.60
C GLU A 203 39.13 6.84 -4.57
N HIS A 204 38.69 6.32 -5.72
CA HIS A 204 39.56 5.74 -6.75
C HIS A 204 39.61 6.59 -8.03
N ARG A 205 40.09 7.83 -7.89
CA ARG A 205 40.09 8.85 -8.96
C ARG A 205 40.86 8.46 -10.22
N SER A 206 41.98 7.75 -10.05
CA SER A 206 42.89 7.37 -11.14
C SER A 206 42.26 6.40 -12.14
N VAL A 207 41.41 5.48 -11.67
CA VAL A 207 40.81 4.42 -12.50
C VAL A 207 39.76 4.98 -13.47
N LEU A 208 39.00 6.00 -13.07
CA LEU A 208 37.90 6.52 -13.90
C LEU A 208 38.29 7.68 -14.80
N GLN A 209 39.31 8.47 -14.44
CA GLN A 209 39.74 9.59 -15.29
C GLN A 209 40.30 9.10 -16.63
N GLY A 210 40.95 7.93 -16.67
CA GLY A 210 41.50 7.33 -17.89
C GLY A 210 40.49 6.65 -18.82
N VAL A 211 39.23 6.46 -18.40
CA VAL A 211 38.22 5.80 -19.25
C VAL A 211 37.69 6.77 -20.32
N PRO A 212 37.84 6.46 -21.63
CA PRO A 212 37.39 7.31 -22.75
C PRO A 212 35.87 7.20 -22.98
N VAL A 213 35.08 7.42 -21.92
CA VAL A 213 33.62 7.41 -21.98
C VAL A 213 33.10 8.80 -21.59
N GLY A 214 32.17 9.33 -22.40
CA GLY A 214 31.52 10.61 -22.15
C GLY A 214 30.82 10.63 -20.78
N TRP A 215 30.87 11.77 -20.10
CA TRP A 215 30.40 11.90 -18.72
C TRP A 215 28.90 11.56 -18.56
N TYR A 216 28.07 12.09 -19.45
CA TYR A 216 26.63 11.79 -19.47
C TYR A 216 26.35 10.29 -19.73
N ARG A 217 27.09 9.66 -20.66
CA ARG A 217 26.99 8.22 -20.91
C ARG A 217 27.37 7.39 -19.69
N LEU A 218 28.39 7.81 -18.94
CA LEU A 218 28.80 7.14 -17.70
C LEU A 218 27.72 7.23 -16.61
N ILE A 219 27.07 8.39 -16.45
CA ILE A 219 25.94 8.56 -15.53
C ILE A 219 24.78 7.65 -15.92
N ASN A 220 24.45 7.55 -17.21
CA ASN A 220 23.39 6.67 -17.70
C ASN A 220 23.68 5.18 -17.44
N VAL A 221 24.90 4.72 -17.70
CA VAL A 221 25.30 3.33 -17.40
C VAL A 221 25.17 3.05 -15.91
N LYS A 222 25.62 3.97 -15.06
CA LYS A 222 25.50 3.82 -13.61
C LYS A 222 24.05 3.79 -13.15
N SER A 223 23.22 4.70 -13.66
CA SER A 223 21.78 4.78 -13.34
C SER A 223 21.06 3.50 -13.73
N PHE A 224 21.39 2.95 -14.91
CA PHE A 224 20.86 1.67 -15.37
C PHE A 224 21.28 0.50 -14.49
N VAL A 225 22.54 0.44 -14.07
CA VAL A 225 23.03 -0.59 -13.13
C VAL A 225 22.34 -0.47 -11.78
N ALA A 226 22.17 0.74 -11.25
CA ALA A 226 21.45 0.98 -10.00
C ALA A 226 19.99 0.55 -10.09
N PHE A 227 19.35 0.81 -11.22
CA PHE A 227 17.98 0.43 -11.50
C PHE A 227 17.80 -1.10 -11.51
N LEU A 228 18.59 -1.81 -12.31
CA LEU A 228 18.53 -3.28 -12.39
C LEU A 228 18.84 -3.93 -11.05
N TYR A 229 19.87 -3.46 -10.34
CA TYR A 229 20.21 -3.98 -9.03
C TYR A 229 19.07 -3.80 -8.03
N THR A 230 18.49 -2.60 -7.96
CA THR A 230 17.38 -2.31 -7.05
C THR A 230 16.19 -3.22 -7.34
N LEU A 231 15.83 -3.39 -8.62
CA LEU A 231 14.74 -4.30 -9.01
C LEU A 231 15.01 -5.75 -8.62
N VAL A 232 16.22 -6.27 -8.89
CA VAL A 232 16.58 -7.65 -8.56
C VAL A 232 16.53 -7.88 -7.05
N ILE A 233 17.06 -6.95 -6.26
CA ILE A 233 17.03 -7.06 -4.78
C ILE A 233 15.59 -6.98 -4.26
N LEU A 234 14.79 -6.00 -4.71
CA LEU A 234 13.40 -5.88 -4.28
C LEU A 234 12.56 -7.10 -4.68
N LEU A 235 12.76 -7.63 -5.89
CA LEU A 235 12.10 -8.86 -6.34
C LEU A 235 12.50 -10.06 -5.47
N GLY A 236 13.79 -10.19 -5.16
CA GLY A 236 14.29 -11.25 -4.27
C GLY A 236 13.70 -11.17 -2.86
N LEU A 237 13.63 -9.97 -2.28
CA LEU A 237 13.02 -9.73 -0.97
C LEU A 237 11.51 -9.99 -1.00
N PHE A 238 10.82 -9.57 -2.06
CA PHE A 238 9.39 -9.82 -2.25
C PHE A 238 9.09 -11.32 -2.34
N LEU A 239 9.85 -12.07 -3.14
CA LEU A 239 9.70 -13.53 -3.25
C LEU A 239 9.99 -14.24 -1.93
N LEU A 240 11.01 -13.79 -1.18
CA LEU A 240 11.30 -14.31 0.15
C LEU A 240 10.13 -14.07 1.11
N ALA A 241 9.59 -12.86 1.17
CA ALA A 241 8.44 -12.53 2.01
C ALA A 241 7.20 -13.35 1.62
N MET A 242 6.91 -13.46 0.33
CA MET A 242 5.83 -14.29 -0.20
C MET A 242 5.97 -15.76 0.24
N LEU A 243 7.18 -16.32 0.14
CA LEU A 243 7.45 -17.70 0.55
C LEU A 243 7.26 -17.90 2.06
N LEU A 244 7.81 -17.00 2.88
CA LEU A 244 7.69 -17.10 4.35
C LEU A 244 6.24 -17.00 4.82
N ILE A 245 5.44 -16.10 4.22
CA ILE A 245 4.02 -15.95 4.55
C ILE A 245 3.21 -17.13 4.00
N ALA A 246 3.50 -17.59 2.78
CA ALA A 246 2.78 -18.69 2.17
C ALA A 246 2.93 -20.01 2.95
N ILE A 247 4.09 -20.24 3.57
CA ILE A 247 4.32 -21.41 4.44
C ILE A 247 3.43 -21.35 5.70
N GLN A 248 3.16 -20.15 6.23
CA GLN A 248 2.40 -19.98 7.47
C GLN A 248 0.88 -19.89 7.24
N ASN A 249 0.47 -19.07 6.27
CA ASN A 249 -0.93 -18.66 6.08
C ASN A 249 -1.49 -19.04 4.70
N GLY A 250 -0.73 -19.78 3.89
CA GLY A 250 -1.09 -20.12 2.52
C GLY A 250 -0.84 -18.99 1.51
N PHE A 251 -0.85 -19.38 0.22
CA PHE A 251 -0.54 -18.45 -0.88
C PHE A 251 -1.70 -17.47 -1.16
N GLY A 252 -2.95 -17.90 -0.95
CA GLY A 252 -4.15 -17.19 -1.36
C GLY A 252 -4.52 -17.45 -2.82
N SER A 253 -5.44 -16.65 -3.37
CA SER A 253 -5.86 -16.76 -4.77
C SER A 253 -5.85 -15.41 -5.49
N PHE A 254 -5.35 -15.42 -6.73
CA PHE A 254 -5.34 -14.26 -7.62
C PHE A 254 -6.74 -13.80 -8.05
N LYS A 255 -7.74 -14.68 -7.94
CA LYS A 255 -9.15 -14.37 -8.25
C LYS A 255 -9.84 -13.59 -7.15
N LEU A 256 -9.27 -13.54 -5.94
CA LEU A 256 -9.88 -12.81 -4.84
C LEU A 256 -10.06 -11.33 -5.21
N PRO A 257 -11.15 -10.71 -4.75
CA PRO A 257 -11.43 -9.31 -4.95
C PRO A 257 -10.52 -8.43 -4.09
N VAL A 258 -10.16 -7.28 -4.64
CA VAL A 258 -9.67 -6.08 -3.95
C VAL A 258 -10.74 -5.02 -4.19
N PRO A 259 -11.45 -4.58 -3.14
CA PRO A 259 -12.48 -3.58 -3.29
C PRO A 259 -11.85 -2.22 -3.61
N ILE A 260 -12.44 -1.49 -4.54
CA ILE A 260 -11.96 -0.22 -5.05
C ILE A 260 -13.04 0.85 -5.01
N THR A 261 -12.60 2.10 -4.99
CA THR A 261 -13.47 3.27 -5.14
C THR A 261 -13.32 3.83 -6.56
N LEU A 262 -14.44 4.04 -7.23
CA LEU A 262 -14.52 4.60 -8.57
C LEU A 262 -15.05 6.05 -8.52
N PRO A 263 -14.64 6.90 -9.47
CA PRO A 263 -15.28 8.19 -9.69
C PRO A 263 -16.78 8.01 -9.94
N SER A 264 -17.60 8.88 -9.35
CA SER A 264 -19.05 8.86 -9.58
C SER A 264 -19.36 9.08 -11.05
N SER A 265 -20.21 8.25 -11.63
CA SER A 265 -20.78 8.48 -12.96
C SER A 265 -22.01 9.40 -12.94
N GLN A 266 -22.52 9.71 -11.74
CA GLN A 266 -23.71 10.54 -11.54
C GLN A 266 -23.32 12.03 -11.45
N PRO A 267 -24.10 12.93 -12.08
CA PRO A 267 -23.89 14.36 -11.95
C PRO A 267 -24.03 14.80 -10.49
N ASP A 268 -23.29 15.86 -10.11
CA ASP A 268 -23.35 16.48 -8.79
C ASP A 268 -24.82 16.65 -8.36
N ASP A 269 -25.19 16.05 -7.24
CA ASP A 269 -26.55 16.23 -6.71
C ASP A 269 -26.74 17.70 -6.30
N TYR A 270 -27.98 18.15 -6.12
CA TYR A 270 -28.33 19.56 -5.83
C TYR A 270 -27.62 20.18 -4.61
N MET A 271 -26.99 19.34 -3.78
CA MET A 271 -26.23 19.69 -2.58
C MET A 271 -24.70 19.63 -2.76
N GLY A 272 -24.21 19.34 -3.97
CA GLY A 272 -22.76 19.21 -4.26
C GLY A 272 -22.12 17.95 -3.69
N TYR A 273 -22.91 16.95 -3.29
CA TYR A 273 -22.41 15.65 -2.83
C TYR A 273 -22.22 14.70 -4.00
N ARG A 274 -21.04 14.07 -4.09
CA ARG A 274 -20.73 13.01 -5.04
C ARG A 274 -20.80 11.67 -4.34
N PHE A 275 -21.65 10.76 -4.82
CA PHE A 275 -21.67 9.40 -4.33
C PHE A 275 -20.48 8.64 -4.91
N SER A 276 -19.61 8.14 -4.04
CA SER A 276 -18.51 7.26 -4.46
C SER A 276 -19.09 5.94 -4.94
N GLU A 277 -18.74 5.53 -6.16
CA GLU A 277 -19.08 4.21 -6.64
C GLU A 277 -18.04 3.21 -6.14
N PHE A 278 -18.46 1.98 -5.85
CA PHE A 278 -17.58 0.94 -5.37
C PHE A 278 -17.66 -0.28 -6.28
N ASP A 279 -16.51 -0.87 -6.56
CA ASP A 279 -16.39 -2.05 -7.41
C ASP A 279 -15.29 -2.97 -6.86
N ASN A 280 -15.10 -4.12 -7.49
CA ASN A 280 -14.05 -5.07 -7.17
C ASN A 280 -13.10 -5.24 -8.36
N MET A 281 -11.79 -5.21 -8.10
CA MET A 281 -10.80 -5.73 -9.05
C MET A 281 -10.15 -6.99 -8.51
N THR A 282 -9.72 -7.90 -9.37
CA THR A 282 -9.00 -9.08 -8.91
C THR A 282 -7.61 -8.69 -8.36
N ILE A 283 -7.10 -9.45 -7.39
CA ILE A 283 -5.72 -9.31 -6.90
C ILE A 283 -4.72 -9.35 -8.08
N ALA A 284 -4.96 -10.21 -9.07
CA ALA A 284 -4.13 -10.28 -10.28
C ALA A 284 -4.01 -8.90 -10.98
N LYS A 285 -5.15 -8.24 -11.22
CA LYS A 285 -5.20 -6.94 -11.88
C LYS A 285 -4.52 -5.87 -11.02
N PHE A 286 -4.80 -5.84 -9.72
CA PHE A 286 -4.18 -4.89 -8.79
C PHE A 286 -2.65 -5.01 -8.77
N LEU A 287 -2.13 -6.23 -8.63
CA LEU A 287 -0.69 -6.48 -8.60
C LEU A 287 -0.03 -6.17 -9.94
N LEU A 288 -0.68 -6.46 -11.07
CA LEU A 288 -0.15 -6.12 -12.41
C LEU A 288 -0.01 -4.59 -12.57
N LEU A 289 -1.05 -3.83 -12.22
CA LEU A 289 -1.02 -2.36 -12.27
C LEU A 289 0.08 -1.80 -11.37
N SER A 290 0.23 -2.35 -10.16
CA SER A 290 1.26 -1.98 -9.20
C SER A 290 2.67 -2.27 -9.72
N LEU A 291 2.90 -3.47 -10.27
CA LEU A 291 4.17 -3.85 -10.90
C LEU A 291 4.50 -3.01 -12.13
N GLY A 292 3.50 -2.41 -12.79
CA GLY A 292 3.72 -1.43 -13.85
C GLY A 292 4.27 -0.09 -13.35
N ILE A 293 3.76 0.43 -12.22
CA ILE A 293 4.18 1.73 -11.67
C ILE A 293 5.50 1.65 -10.90
N ILE A 294 5.75 0.58 -10.14
CA ILE A 294 6.92 0.47 -9.26
C ILE A 294 8.25 0.73 -10.02
N PRO A 295 8.53 0.12 -11.19
CA PRO A 295 9.74 0.40 -11.95
C PRO A 295 9.84 1.86 -12.41
N VAL A 296 8.73 2.49 -12.78
CA VAL A 296 8.70 3.91 -13.18
C VAL A 296 9.11 4.80 -12.01
N LEU A 297 8.57 4.56 -10.83
CA LEU A 297 8.91 5.31 -9.61
C LEU A 297 10.37 5.06 -9.18
N ILE A 298 10.83 3.81 -9.19
CA ILE A 298 12.23 3.48 -8.88
C ILE A 298 13.17 4.24 -9.83
N TYR A 299 12.88 4.23 -11.13
CA TYR A 299 13.68 4.94 -12.12
C TYR A 299 13.67 6.45 -11.88
N LEU A 300 12.51 7.04 -11.57
CA LEU A 300 12.37 8.45 -11.23
C LEU A 300 13.29 8.84 -10.05
N PHE A 301 13.24 8.09 -8.94
CA PHE A 301 14.09 8.37 -7.77
C PHE A 301 15.58 8.16 -8.05
N ILE A 302 15.96 7.20 -8.89
CA ILE A 302 17.36 7.03 -9.31
C ILE A 302 17.84 8.24 -10.12
N ARG A 303 17.01 8.78 -11.01
CA ARG A 303 17.34 9.98 -11.79
C ARG A 303 17.44 11.23 -10.92
N LEU A 304 16.53 11.38 -9.98
CA LEU A 304 16.59 12.43 -8.97
C LEU A 304 17.88 12.33 -8.14
N ASN A 305 18.23 11.13 -7.68
CA ASN A 305 19.47 10.88 -6.95
C ASN A 305 20.72 11.16 -7.78
N ALA A 306 20.70 10.88 -9.08
CA ALA A 306 21.81 11.21 -9.97
C ALA A 306 22.04 12.73 -10.02
N ILE A 307 20.96 13.53 -10.12
CA ILE A 307 21.02 14.99 -10.08
C ILE A 307 21.61 15.48 -8.75
N PHE A 308 21.04 15.06 -7.62
CA PHE A 308 21.51 15.45 -6.29
C PHE A 308 22.95 15.00 -6.02
N SER A 309 23.33 13.82 -6.51
CA SER A 309 24.70 13.33 -6.40
C SER A 309 25.70 14.20 -7.15
N LEU A 310 25.31 14.78 -8.30
CA LEU A 310 26.14 15.73 -9.03
C LEU A 310 26.27 17.08 -8.30
N LEU A 311 25.19 17.54 -7.68
CA LEU A 311 25.12 18.83 -6.97
C LEU A 311 25.85 18.79 -5.62
N PHE A 312 25.44 17.90 -4.70
CA PHE A 312 25.96 17.86 -3.33
C PHE A 312 27.25 17.06 -3.20
N LYS A 313 27.47 16.09 -4.10
CA LYS A 313 28.64 15.22 -4.14
C LYS A 313 28.96 14.50 -2.82
N ASN A 314 27.97 14.34 -1.94
CA ASN A 314 28.02 13.62 -0.66
C ASN A 314 26.82 12.65 -0.62
N PRO A 315 27.04 11.32 -0.48
CA PRO A 315 25.97 10.34 -0.49
C PRO A 315 24.95 10.53 0.64
N TRP A 316 25.38 10.96 1.84
CA TRP A 316 24.48 11.15 2.98
C TRP A 316 23.50 12.31 2.76
N ILE A 317 23.97 13.41 2.18
CA ILE A 317 23.11 14.55 1.83
C ILE A 317 22.10 14.14 0.75
N VAL A 318 22.54 13.33 -0.23
CA VAL A 318 21.64 12.80 -1.27
C VAL A 318 20.53 11.96 -0.66
N ILE A 319 20.86 11.03 0.25
CA ILE A 319 19.85 10.23 0.96
C ILE A 319 18.88 11.16 1.70
N MET A 320 19.40 12.11 2.47
CA MET A 320 18.59 13.02 3.29
C MET A 320 17.60 13.82 2.44
N VAL A 321 18.09 14.52 1.41
CA VAL A 321 17.26 15.39 0.56
C VAL A 321 16.22 14.58 -0.21
N SER A 322 16.60 13.42 -0.76
CA SER A 322 15.65 12.56 -1.48
C SER A 322 14.60 11.95 -0.57
N THR A 323 14.96 11.62 0.67
CA THR A 323 13.99 11.10 1.66
C THR A 323 13.01 12.20 2.08
N VAL A 324 13.46 13.43 2.28
CA VAL A 324 12.57 14.57 2.52
C VAL A 324 11.61 14.75 1.35
N LEU A 325 12.10 14.65 0.10
CA LEU A 325 11.26 14.76 -1.09
C LEU A 325 10.24 13.62 -1.20
N LEU A 326 10.60 12.40 -0.81
CA LEU A 326 9.67 11.26 -0.77
C LEU A 326 8.46 11.53 0.14
N PHE A 327 8.65 12.24 1.26
CA PHE A 327 7.58 12.51 2.23
C PHE A 327 7.00 13.92 2.16
N VAL A 328 7.42 14.73 1.18
CA VAL A 328 6.99 16.13 1.07
C VAL A 328 5.47 16.27 0.89
N GLU A 329 4.84 15.28 0.26
CA GLU A 329 3.39 15.25 0.08
C GLU A 329 2.65 15.36 1.41
N ARG A 330 3.16 14.71 2.46
CA ARG A 330 2.51 14.72 3.79
C ARG A 330 2.44 16.10 4.43
N ILE A 331 3.23 17.06 3.94
CA ILE A 331 3.24 18.43 4.48
C ILE A 331 2.04 19.24 3.94
N TYR A 332 1.65 19.02 2.70
CA TYR A 332 0.56 19.77 2.05
C TYR A 332 -0.71 18.94 1.79
N TYR A 333 -0.64 17.61 2.00
CA TYR A 333 -1.77 16.72 1.86
C TYR A 333 -2.82 17.03 2.92
N SER A 334 -3.98 17.50 2.47
CA SER A 334 -5.20 17.64 3.25
C SER A 334 -6.37 17.18 2.40
N ARG A 335 -7.45 16.72 3.05
CA ARG A 335 -8.69 16.35 2.34
C ARG A 335 -9.39 17.52 1.67
N THR A 336 -9.04 18.75 2.07
CA THR A 336 -9.60 19.99 1.54
C THR A 336 -8.70 20.67 0.51
N THR A 337 -7.47 20.19 0.32
CA THR A 337 -6.53 20.78 -0.64
C THR A 337 -6.58 20.01 -1.95
N THR A 338 -7.38 20.52 -2.89
CA THR A 338 -7.47 20.01 -4.27
C THR A 338 -6.41 20.63 -5.19
N GLU A 339 -5.92 21.82 -4.83
CA GLU A 339 -4.94 22.59 -5.60
C GLU A 339 -3.74 23.03 -4.75
N LEU A 340 -2.57 23.12 -5.39
CA LEU A 340 -1.35 23.69 -4.84
C LEU A 340 -0.82 24.75 -5.81
N PHE A 341 -0.65 25.99 -5.33
CA PHE A 341 -0.27 27.15 -6.16
C PHE A 341 -1.19 27.40 -7.38
N GLY A 342 -2.48 27.07 -7.26
CA GLY A 342 -3.47 27.21 -8.35
C GLY A 342 -3.35 26.14 -9.44
N ILE A 343 -2.66 25.03 -9.15
CA ILE A 343 -2.54 23.86 -10.03
C ILE A 343 -3.14 22.67 -9.30
N ASP A 344 -3.99 21.89 -9.98
CA ASP A 344 -4.58 20.68 -9.41
C ASP A 344 -3.50 19.70 -8.91
N LEU A 345 -3.76 19.08 -7.76
CA LEU A 345 -2.87 18.08 -7.17
C LEU A 345 -2.60 16.91 -8.13
N SER A 346 -3.54 16.60 -9.03
CA SER A 346 -3.38 15.55 -10.04
C SER A 346 -2.20 15.73 -10.99
N TYR A 347 -1.63 16.92 -11.12
CA TYR A 347 -0.46 17.17 -11.97
C TYR A 347 0.87 17.05 -11.22
N PHE A 348 0.85 16.87 -9.90
CA PHE A 348 2.07 16.73 -9.10
C PHE A 348 2.51 15.26 -9.05
N PRO A 349 3.79 14.96 -9.34
CA PRO A 349 4.28 13.57 -9.33
C PRO A 349 4.23 12.92 -7.95
N GLN A 350 4.30 13.73 -6.89
CA GLN A 350 4.32 13.26 -5.50
C GLN A 350 3.00 12.59 -5.11
N THR A 351 1.86 13.07 -5.63
CA THR A 351 0.54 12.48 -5.41
C THR A 351 0.47 11.00 -5.81
N TYR A 352 1.35 10.57 -6.72
CA TYR A 352 1.43 9.22 -7.24
C TYR A 352 2.50 8.36 -6.56
N PHE A 353 3.17 8.85 -5.50
CA PHE A 353 4.09 8.05 -4.71
C PHE A 353 3.34 7.03 -3.84
N ASP A 354 2.11 7.34 -3.41
CA ASP A 354 1.16 6.41 -2.79
C ASP A 354 0.39 5.59 -3.86
N PHE A 355 1.13 4.95 -4.76
CA PHE A 355 0.55 4.32 -5.97
C PHE A 355 -0.53 3.26 -5.68
N GLY A 356 -0.44 2.52 -4.55
CA GLY A 356 -1.46 1.57 -4.16
C GLY A 356 -2.83 2.23 -3.92
N ARG A 357 -2.83 3.37 -3.21
CA ARG A 357 -4.04 4.16 -2.94
C ARG A 357 -4.59 4.84 -4.18
N VAL A 358 -3.73 5.16 -5.15
CA VAL A 358 -4.18 5.66 -6.46
C VAL A 358 -4.86 4.54 -7.25
N ILE A 359 -4.30 3.32 -7.25
CA ILE A 359 -4.88 2.18 -7.96
C ILE A 359 -6.23 1.75 -7.35
N SER A 360 -6.35 1.75 -6.03
CA SER A 360 -7.61 1.42 -5.35
C SER A 360 -8.65 2.54 -5.39
N GLY A 361 -8.29 3.73 -5.87
CA GLY A 361 -9.14 4.91 -5.87
C GLY A 361 -9.34 5.56 -4.49
N GLU A 362 -8.65 5.06 -3.46
CA GLU A 362 -8.65 5.68 -2.13
C GLU A 362 -8.11 7.12 -2.17
N LYS A 363 -7.08 7.39 -2.97
CA LYS A 363 -6.49 8.74 -3.07
C LYS A 363 -7.47 9.75 -3.67
N TYR A 364 -8.21 9.32 -4.70
CA TYR A 364 -9.32 10.09 -5.26
C TYR A 364 -10.38 10.39 -4.20
N TYR A 365 -10.85 9.36 -3.50
CA TYR A 365 -11.87 9.49 -2.46
C TYR A 365 -11.46 10.47 -1.35
N LEU A 366 -10.20 10.40 -0.89
CA LEU A 366 -9.73 11.25 0.20
C LEU A 366 -9.57 12.72 -0.18
N ILE A 367 -9.18 13.03 -1.43
CA ILE A 367 -8.97 14.41 -1.92
C ILE A 367 -10.22 14.96 -2.64
N HIS A 368 -11.17 14.10 -3.01
CA HIS A 368 -12.35 14.44 -3.83
C HIS A 368 -11.98 15.00 -5.22
N LEU A 369 -10.92 14.47 -5.83
CA LEU A 369 -10.40 14.95 -7.12
C LEU A 369 -10.34 13.83 -8.17
N GLU A 370 -11.32 13.81 -9.09
CA GLU A 370 -11.52 12.73 -10.08
C GLU A 370 -10.40 12.60 -11.10
N SER A 371 -9.61 13.66 -11.30
CA SER A 371 -8.45 13.61 -12.19
C SER A 371 -7.32 12.72 -11.66
N ILE A 372 -7.33 12.36 -10.37
CA ILE A 372 -6.37 11.41 -9.78
C ILE A 372 -6.75 9.99 -10.20
N THR A 373 -6.22 9.56 -11.33
CA THR A 373 -6.42 8.22 -11.88
C THR A 373 -5.09 7.52 -12.14
N TYR A 374 -5.12 6.19 -12.30
CA TYR A 374 -3.95 5.41 -12.70
C TYR A 374 -3.32 5.93 -14.00
N GLN A 375 -4.14 6.21 -15.01
CA GLN A 375 -3.67 6.69 -16.31
C GLN A 375 -3.01 8.06 -16.19
N GLN A 376 -3.64 8.98 -15.46
CA GLN A 376 -3.06 10.30 -15.21
C GLN A 376 -1.71 10.18 -14.47
N GLY A 377 -1.62 9.29 -13.49
CA GLY A 377 -0.38 9.01 -12.76
C GLY A 377 0.75 8.57 -13.67
N ILE A 378 0.51 7.63 -14.59
CA ILE A 378 1.53 7.21 -15.57
C ILE A 378 1.98 8.40 -16.42
N ILE A 379 1.06 9.22 -16.92
CA ILE A 379 1.38 10.39 -17.76
C ILE A 379 2.25 11.39 -16.99
N VAL A 380 1.85 11.72 -15.75
CA VAL A 380 2.56 12.70 -14.91
C VAL A 380 3.95 12.19 -14.51
N LEU A 381 4.08 10.91 -14.15
CA LEU A 381 5.36 10.31 -13.78
C LEU A 381 6.32 10.23 -14.98
N LEU A 382 5.84 9.83 -16.16
CA LEU A 382 6.66 9.79 -17.37
C LEU A 382 7.07 11.21 -17.81
N SER A 383 6.17 12.18 -17.74
CA SER A 383 6.47 13.58 -18.02
C SER A 383 7.53 14.12 -17.06
N SER A 384 7.41 13.79 -15.78
CA SER A 384 8.40 14.15 -14.75
C SER A 384 9.77 13.53 -15.02
N ILE A 385 9.82 12.29 -15.49
CA ILE A 385 11.07 11.63 -15.90
C ILE A 385 11.72 12.39 -17.07
N VAL A 386 10.95 12.81 -18.08
CA VAL A 386 11.46 13.59 -19.21
C VAL A 386 12.05 14.92 -18.72
N VAL A 387 11.36 15.62 -17.82
CA VAL A 387 11.86 16.86 -17.20
C VAL A 387 13.18 16.60 -16.44
N LEU A 388 13.23 15.54 -15.63
CA LEU A 388 14.47 15.16 -14.91
C LEU A 388 15.60 14.82 -15.87
N GLU A 389 15.32 14.18 -17.01
CA GLU A 389 16.35 13.85 -18.00
C GLU A 389 16.93 15.11 -18.66
N ILE A 390 16.08 16.10 -18.97
CA ILE A 390 16.53 17.41 -19.47
C ILE A 390 17.40 18.11 -18.43
N ILE A 391 16.96 18.16 -17.16
CA ILE A 391 17.72 18.76 -16.07
C ILE A 391 19.06 18.04 -15.88
N LEU A 392 19.07 16.71 -15.86
CA LEU A 392 20.27 15.90 -15.73
C LEU A 392 21.25 16.16 -16.89
N PHE A 393 20.75 16.27 -18.11
CA PHE A 393 21.56 16.60 -19.28
C PHE A 393 22.24 17.97 -19.13
N VAL A 394 21.48 19.00 -18.75
CA VAL A 394 22.01 20.37 -18.52
C VAL A 394 23.06 20.37 -17.40
N ILE A 395 22.76 19.76 -16.24
CA ILE A 395 23.67 19.70 -15.10
C ILE A 395 24.93 18.90 -15.45
N SER A 396 24.80 17.82 -16.23
CA SER A 396 25.96 17.01 -16.64
C SER A 396 26.93 17.80 -17.52
N ARG A 397 26.45 18.77 -18.31
CA ARG A 397 27.30 19.70 -19.07
C ARG A 397 27.92 20.77 -18.18
N ALA A 398 27.18 21.28 -17.20
CA ALA A 398 27.68 22.30 -16.27
C ALA A 398 28.75 21.73 -15.30
N ILE A 399 28.59 20.48 -14.86
CA ILE A 399 29.49 19.76 -13.95
C ILE A 399 30.23 18.67 -14.71
N ASN A 400 31.24 19.09 -15.47
CA ASN A 400 32.12 18.17 -16.19
C ASN A 400 32.89 17.23 -15.25
N LYS A 401 33.25 16.04 -15.76
CA LYS A 401 34.05 15.00 -15.07
C LYS A 401 35.21 15.59 -14.24
N ARG A 402 35.99 16.51 -14.81
CA ARG A 402 37.10 17.18 -14.11
C ARG A 402 36.64 18.01 -12.90
N LYS A 403 35.57 18.79 -13.05
CA LYS A 403 35.01 19.66 -11.98
C LYS A 403 34.32 18.85 -10.88
N PHE A 404 33.80 17.67 -11.19
CA PHE A 404 33.22 16.76 -10.20
C PHE A 404 34.27 16.17 -9.26
N TYR A 405 35.43 15.74 -9.80
CA TYR A 405 36.52 15.12 -9.03
C TYR A 405 37.53 16.10 -8.42
N ARG A 406 37.48 17.40 -8.76
CA ARG A 406 38.29 18.43 -8.10
C ARG A 406 37.86 18.53 -6.63
N LYS A 407 38.81 18.44 -5.67
CA LYS A 407 38.52 18.69 -4.24
C LYS A 407 37.89 20.09 -4.15
N ALA A 408 36.83 20.23 -3.33
CA ALA A 408 36.59 21.52 -2.70
C ALA A 408 37.85 21.78 -1.88
N ALA A 409 38.58 22.83 -2.24
CA ALA A 409 39.82 23.21 -1.57
C ALA A 409 39.52 23.52 -0.10
#